data_AF-A0A7W7FXQ9-F1
#
_entry.id   AF-A0A7W7FXQ9-F1
#
_cell.length_a   1.000
_cell.length_b   1.000
_cell.length_c   1.000
_cell.angle_alpha   90.00
_cell.angle_beta   90.00
_cell.angle_gamma   90.00
#
_symmetry.space_group_name_H-M   'P 1'
#
loop_
_entity.id
_entity.type
_entity.pdbx_description
1 polymer ?
#
loop_
_entity_poly.entity_id
_entity_poly.type
_entity_poly.pdbx_seq_one_letter_code
_entity_poly.pdbx_strand_id
1 'polypeptide(L)'
;MTWVKWQNYWWRALMLQDKGYEGWQPLGPDPMSQVPNSALARMSLEECVAYLLEDVADSFREMDAEVRVECFTVPDPGPDDVPVYSAQMRTYDA
;
A
#
# COMPACT_ATOMS: atom_id res chain seq x y z
N MET A 1 6.39 -23.22 22.33
CA MET A 1 7.15 -22.01 21.96
C MET A 1 7.04 -21.82 20.46
N THR A 2 6.10 -20.98 20.02
CA THR A 2 6.02 -20.52 18.63
C THR A 2 7.05 -19.42 18.46
N TRP A 3 8.14 -19.72 17.77
CA TRP A 3 9.08 -18.71 17.33
C TRP A 3 8.33 -17.76 16.40
N VAL A 4 8.22 -16.47 16.78
CA VAL A 4 7.72 -15.45 15.88
C VAL A 4 8.78 -15.32 14.79
N LYS A 5 8.55 -15.96 13.63
CA LYS A 5 9.41 -15.78 12.48
C LYS A 5 9.28 -14.33 12.05
N TRP A 6 10.37 -13.58 12.13
CA TRP A 6 10.48 -12.28 11.47
C TRP A 6 10.13 -12.46 9.99
N GLN A 7 9.05 -11.82 9.57
CA GLN A 7 8.56 -11.83 8.20
C GLN A 7 8.73 -10.42 7.64
N ASN A 8 9.45 -10.31 6.52
CA ASN A 8 9.52 -9.05 5.79
C ASN A 8 8.25 -8.90 4.95
N TYR A 9 7.80 -7.66 4.82
CA TYR A 9 6.72 -7.27 3.93
C TYR A 9 7.18 -6.15 3.00
N TRP A 10 6.56 -6.09 1.84
CA TRP A 10 6.77 -5.08 0.82
C TRP A 10 5.43 -4.49 0.44
N TRP A 11 5.40 -3.22 0.08
CA TRP A 11 4.18 -2.51 -0.21
C TRP A 11 4.32 -1.67 -1.48
N ARG A 12 3.20 -1.43 -2.15
CA ARG A 12 3.07 -0.46 -3.24
C ARG A 12 1.83 0.38 -3.04
N ALA A 13 1.90 1.62 -3.50
CA ALA A 13 0.73 2.47 -3.63
C ALA A 13 0.27 2.49 -5.10
N LEU A 14 -1.05 2.48 -5.27
CA LEU A 14 -1.72 2.52 -6.56
C LEU A 14 -2.74 3.65 -6.54
N MET A 15 -3.01 4.24 -7.70
CA MET A 15 -4.04 5.24 -7.91
C MET A 15 -4.97 4.83 -9.07
N LEU A 16 -6.27 5.06 -8.88
CA LEU A 16 -7.27 5.01 -9.93
C LEU A 16 -7.86 6.41 -10.10
N GLN A 17 -7.73 6.99 -11.29
CA GLN A 17 -8.31 8.29 -11.61
C GLN A 17 -9.67 8.10 -12.30
N ASP A 18 -10.67 8.88 -11.89
CA ASP A 18 -12.05 8.77 -12.41
C ASP A 18 -12.18 9.16 -13.91
N LYS A 19 -11.20 9.87 -14.47
CA LYS A 19 -11.25 10.34 -15.87
C LYS A 19 -10.05 9.89 -16.68
N GLY A 20 -10.25 8.85 -17.49
CA GLY A 20 -9.40 8.55 -18.66
C GLY A 20 -8.31 7.50 -18.48
N TYR A 21 -8.20 6.85 -17.31
CA TYR A 21 -7.25 5.76 -17.10
C TYR A 21 -7.97 4.41 -16.96
N GLU A 22 -7.47 3.41 -17.69
CA GLU A 22 -7.94 2.03 -17.57
C GLU A 22 -7.19 1.34 -16.42
N GLY A 23 -7.78 1.41 -15.22
CA GLY A 23 -7.34 0.64 -14.05
C GLY A 23 -6.26 1.31 -13.19
N TRP A 24 -5.85 0.57 -12.17
CA TRP A 24 -4.92 1.01 -11.13
C TRP A 24 -3.51 1.24 -11.70
N GLN A 25 -2.95 2.42 -11.42
CA GLN A 25 -1.60 2.81 -11.84
C GLN A 25 -0.67 2.90 -10.62
N PRO A 26 0.59 2.44 -10.71
CA PRO A 26 1.53 2.56 -9.61
C PRO A 26 1.90 4.02 -9.30
N LEU A 27 2.04 4.31 -8.02
CA LEU A 27 2.49 5.60 -7.50
C LEU A 27 3.98 5.52 -7.14
N GLY A 28 4.80 6.28 -7.86
CA GLY A 28 6.24 6.36 -7.66
C GLY A 28 7.07 5.60 -8.70
N PRO A 29 8.40 5.79 -8.71
CA PRO A 29 9.31 5.17 -9.68
C PRO A 29 9.62 3.70 -9.35
N ASP A 30 9.55 3.33 -8.07
CA ASP A 30 9.84 1.97 -7.61
C ASP A 30 8.56 1.13 -7.54
N PRO A 31 8.57 -0.11 -8.05
CA PRO A 31 7.37 -0.94 -8.09
C PRO A 31 6.91 -1.38 -6.69
N MET A 32 7.84 -1.45 -5.72
CA MET A 32 7.62 -1.91 -4.35
C MET A 32 8.61 -1.26 -3.38
N SER A 33 8.13 -0.89 -2.19
CA SER A 33 8.93 -0.40 -1.05
C SER A 33 8.89 -1.41 0.09
N GLN A 34 9.97 -1.54 0.87
CA GLN A 34 9.96 -2.42 2.04
C GLN A 34 9.16 -1.77 3.18
N VAL A 35 8.29 -2.53 3.84
CA VAL A 35 7.66 -2.09 5.09
C VAL A 35 8.74 -2.03 6.17
N PRO A 36 8.96 -0.89 6.85
CA PRO A 36 10.00 -0.78 7.85
C PRO A 36 9.81 -1.79 8.98
N ASN A 37 10.80 -2.63 9.22
CA ASN A 37 10.78 -3.62 10.32
C ASN A 37 10.60 -2.96 11.71
N SER A 38 11.04 -1.70 11.85
CA SER A 38 10.80 -0.89 13.05
C SER A 38 9.33 -0.51 13.26
N ALA A 39 8.56 -0.36 12.18
CA ALA A 39 7.12 -0.14 12.25
C ALA A 39 6.42 -1.43 12.73
N LEU A 40 6.74 -2.57 12.10
CA LEU A 40 6.16 -3.88 12.44
C LEU A 40 6.51 -4.36 13.86
N ALA A 41 7.56 -3.81 14.47
CA ALA A 41 7.89 -4.06 15.88
C ALA A 41 6.96 -3.33 16.86
N ARG A 42 6.19 -2.34 16.39
CA ARG A 42 5.37 -1.42 17.21
C ARG A 42 3.89 -1.47 16.89
N MET A 43 3.52 -1.93 15.70
CA MET A 43 2.15 -1.97 15.20
C MET A 43 1.96 -3.17 14.26
N SER A 44 0.71 -3.54 14.01
CA SER A 44 0.38 -4.59 13.05
C SER A 44 0.63 -4.14 11.60
N LEU A 45 0.58 -5.09 10.65
CA LEU A 45 0.68 -4.75 9.22
C LEU A 45 -0.51 -3.88 8.80
N GLU A 46 -1.71 -4.18 9.30
CA GLU A 46 -2.94 -3.43 9.02
C GLU A 46 -2.85 -1.98 9.51
N GLU A 47 -2.35 -1.78 10.73
CA GLU A 47 -2.12 -0.43 11.28
C GLU A 47 -1.07 0.33 10.45
N CYS A 48 0.02 -0.33 10.08
CA CYS A 48 1.05 0.27 9.23
C CYS A 48 0.48 0.68 7.86
N VAL A 49 -0.34 -0.18 7.25
CA VAL A 49 -0.96 0.10 5.95
C VAL A 49 -1.99 1.21 6.04
N ALA A 50 -2.73 1.32 7.15
CA ALA A 50 -3.63 2.45 7.38
C ALA A 50 -2.85 3.78 7.41
N TYR A 51 -1.73 3.84 8.14
CA TYR A 51 -0.87 5.03 8.15
C TYR A 51 -0.30 5.37 6.77
N LEU A 52 0.18 4.37 6.02
CA LEU A 52 0.68 4.59 4.67
C LEU A 52 -0.42 5.07 3.71
N LEU A 53 -1.63 4.52 3.84
CA LEU A 53 -2.77 4.90 3.03
C LEU A 53 -3.19 6.35 3.28
N GLU A 54 -3.23 6.78 4.55
CA GLU A 54 -3.52 8.17 4.92
C GLU A 54 -2.46 9.14 4.37
N ASP A 55 -1.17 8.82 4.51
CA ASP A 55 -0.06 9.65 4.01
C ASP A 55 -0.10 9.80 2.47
N VAL A 56 -0.34 8.69 1.76
CA VAL A 56 -0.52 8.69 0.31
C VAL A 56 -1.76 9.49 -0.07
N ALA A 57 -2.89 9.29 0.61
CA ALA A 57 -4.12 9.99 0.30
C ALA A 57 -4.02 11.51 0.52
N ASP A 58 -3.37 11.96 1.59
CA ASP A 58 -3.15 13.39 1.84
C ASP A 58 -2.34 14.04 0.70
N SER A 59 -1.34 13.33 0.18
CA SER A 59 -0.54 13.76 -0.98
C SER A 59 -1.38 13.92 -2.27
N PHE A 60 -2.53 13.25 -2.35
CA PHE A 60 -3.39 13.22 -3.53
C PHE A 60 -4.80 13.76 -3.27
N ARG A 61 -5.04 14.43 -2.14
CA ARG A 61 -6.38 14.89 -1.72
C ARG A 61 -7.11 15.76 -2.75
N GLU A 62 -6.36 16.55 -3.52
CA GLU A 62 -6.88 17.47 -4.55
C GLU A 62 -7.14 16.79 -5.90
N MET A 63 -6.67 15.56 -6.05
CA MET A 63 -6.92 14.73 -7.22
C MET A 63 -8.14 13.87 -6.87
N ASP A 64 -9.30 14.14 -7.47
CA ASP A 64 -10.49 13.30 -7.32
C ASP A 64 -10.21 11.87 -7.84
N ALA A 65 -9.66 11.04 -6.96
CA ALA A 65 -9.02 9.78 -7.27
C ALA A 65 -9.28 8.75 -6.15
N GLU A 66 -9.03 7.49 -6.45
CA GLU A 66 -8.95 6.44 -5.44
C GLU A 66 -7.50 6.04 -5.28
N VAL A 67 -7.05 5.90 -4.03
CA VAL A 67 -5.72 5.37 -3.71
C VAL A 67 -5.86 4.03 -3.01
N ARG A 68 -4.92 3.13 -3.29
CA ARG A 68 -4.83 1.81 -2.67
C ARG A 68 -3.41 1.53 -2.27
N VAL A 69 -3.24 0.93 -1.09
CA VAL A 69 -1.98 0.34 -0.66
C VAL A 69 -2.14 -1.18 -0.64
N GLU A 70 -1.20 -1.87 -1.26
CA GLU A 70 -1.14 -3.34 -1.29
C GLU A 70 0.16 -3.81 -0.64
N CYS A 71 0.09 -4.87 0.18
CA CYS A 71 1.24 -5.47 0.84
C CYS A 71 1.43 -6.93 0.44
N PHE A 72 2.68 -7.34 0.29
CA PHE A 72 3.12 -8.66 -0.16
C PHE A 72 4.23 -9.20 0.74
N THR A 73 4.47 -10.50 0.67
CA THR A 73 5.57 -11.21 1.36
C THR A 73 6.81 -11.40 0.49
N VAL A 74 6.80 -10.82 -0.71
CA VAL A 74 7.92 -10.81 -1.66
C VAL A 74 8.11 -9.41 -2.25
N PRO A 75 9.35 -9.02 -2.62
CA PRO A 75 9.65 -7.71 -3.20
C PRO A 75 9.18 -7.52 -4.64
N ASP A 76 8.92 -8.62 -5.35
CA ASP A 76 8.54 -8.61 -6.77
C ASP A 76 7.43 -9.66 -6.98
N PRO A 77 6.18 -9.31 -6.63
CA PRO A 77 5.06 -10.23 -6.78
C PRO A 77 4.75 -10.47 -8.26
N GLY A 78 4.51 -11.73 -8.62
CA GLY A 78 4.04 -12.10 -9.95
C GLY A 78 2.64 -11.57 -10.25
N PRO A 79 2.18 -11.64 -11.51
CA PRO A 79 0.87 -11.11 -11.93
C PRO A 79 -0.32 -11.78 -11.22
N ASP A 80 -0.15 -13.04 -10.78
CA ASP A 80 -1.18 -13.82 -10.09
C ASP A 80 -0.99 -13.82 -8.55
N ASP A 81 0.06 -13.18 -8.03
CA ASP A 81 0.28 -13.10 -6.60
C ASP A 81 -0.74 -12.14 -5.97
N VAL A 82 -1.39 -12.61 -4.90
CA VAL A 82 -2.40 -11.83 -4.18
C VAL A 82 -1.74 -11.13 -2.99
N PRO A 83 -2.02 -9.84 -2.76
CA PRO A 83 -1.51 -9.15 -1.58
C PRO A 83 -1.99 -9.84 -0.31
N VAL A 84 -1.10 -9.96 0.68
CA VAL A 84 -1.45 -10.47 2.00
C VAL A 84 -2.37 -9.52 2.75
N TYR A 85 -2.33 -8.23 2.40
CA TYR A 85 -3.24 -7.22 2.90
C TYR A 85 -3.35 -6.08 1.89
N SER A 86 -4.54 -5.50 1.75
CA SER A 86 -4.78 -4.33 0.91
C SER A 86 -5.83 -3.43 1.54
N ALA A 87 -5.63 -2.12 1.47
CA ALA A 87 -6.60 -1.12 1.87
C ALA A 87 -6.69 -0.01 0.81
N GLN A 88 -7.88 0.60 0.67
CA GLN A 88 -8.12 1.66 -0.30
C GLN A 88 -8.99 2.76 0.30
N MET A 89 -8.80 3.99 -0.19
CA MET A 89 -9.64 5.13 0.16
C MET A 89 -9.76 6.08 -1.03
N ARG A 90 -10.88 6.80 -1.08
CA ARG A 90 -11.08 7.88 -2.03
C ARG A 90 -10.53 9.17 -1.46
N THR A 91 -9.75 9.88 -2.27
CA THR A 91 -9.29 11.24 -1.96
C THR A 91 -10.45 12.18 -2.24
N TYR A 92 -11.00 12.79 -1.18
CA TYR A 92 -11.99 13.86 -1.31
C TYR A 92 -11.38 15.15 -0.77
N ASP A 93 -11.71 16.26 -1.40
CA ASP A 93 -11.56 17.59 -0.82
C ASP A 93 -12.54 17.69 0.36
N ALA A 94 -12.05 18.04 1.55
CA ALA A 94 -12.86 18.17 2.76
C ALA A 94 -13.69 19.47 2.75
#